data_AF-A0AA94EKB6-F1
#
_entry.id   AF-A0AA94EKB6-F1
#
_cell.length_a   1.000
_cell.length_b   1.000
_cell.length_c   1.000
_cell.angle_alpha   90.00
_cell.angle_beta   90.00
_cell.angle_gamma   90.00
#
_symmetry.space_group_name_H-M   'P 1'
#
loop_
_entity.id
_entity.type
_entity.pdbx_description
1 polymer ?
#
loop_
_entity_poly.entity_id
_entity_poly.type
_entity_poly.pdbx_seq_one_letter_code
_entity_poly.pdbx_strand_id
1 'polypeptide(L)'
;MKKLHFQVDSRLATLLSQEYSSTEKALKELVDNAWDADAEQVSITLPAPLSNDPILVIDDGTGMTAQELSAHYLKIASDRRSKRGLRTTGKQRLIKGRKGIGKFAGLMAASVMKLTTCARSNEVSFTLSLKALEEQADIEHLPIDAETRPCSPELHGTSIALSDLHQELAYPDANKLRQILLQEYGRQKDFSITVNGKPLAIDDLSGTYREDSTTLLEAGDVTLRFTISDAKTGLRQPGITLMVDGKAVGKPSFFGLDECDDFPPKLLRKMFGEVDADGLSEHVTAGWDAVVENSELLHQVSEHVQGKLRAAFVETHGVEMRLAHARLQKTIHERLAGMPEFKREYADRAIKRILEKYYDEAPSKVEPIVFVILEALERSDYRILLEHVAEAKRRDISAVVDSLSEFGLADMAFLVEQASARSAYLDQLEMLAATTNTLEATMHRAIENSLWILGPEYSLFSSNKTLQRQVEDYLGDRYIGEFASKRPDLLLSEDLHGEYLLIEFKRPSHALKYVDYQQATGYRHDFAKHVSKPIKVLIIGGKRSEDFPLANLEPNVSAMLFVDVFSTARRQIQWQLRSRPA
;
A
#
# COMPACT_ATOMS: atom_id res chain seq x y z
N MET A 1 21.01 -49.18 23.87
CA MET A 1 19.88 -48.42 24.45
C MET A 1 18.61 -48.76 23.70
N LYS A 2 17.50 -49.00 24.40
CA LYS A 2 16.19 -49.26 23.78
C LYS A 2 15.61 -47.91 23.34
N LYS A 3 15.34 -47.75 22.05
CA LYS A 3 14.72 -46.54 21.51
C LYS A 3 13.21 -46.58 21.80
N LEU A 4 12.67 -45.48 22.32
CA LEU A 4 11.24 -45.28 22.53
C LEU A 4 10.71 -44.36 21.43
N HIS A 5 9.46 -44.57 21.02
CA HIS A 5 8.79 -43.81 19.97
C HIS A 5 7.44 -43.28 20.48
N PHE A 6 7.03 -42.10 20.00
CA PHE A 6 5.67 -41.61 20.23
C PHE A 6 4.66 -42.43 19.43
N GLN A 7 3.47 -42.63 19.98
CA GLN A 7 2.32 -43.24 19.31
C GLN A 7 1.24 -42.16 19.10
N VAL A 8 0.52 -42.23 17.98
CA VAL A 8 -0.51 -41.25 17.62
C VAL A 8 -1.88 -41.92 17.67
N ASP A 9 -2.66 -41.56 18.68
CA ASP A 9 -4.03 -42.06 18.85
C ASP A 9 -4.95 -41.55 17.73
N SER A 10 -5.85 -42.41 17.25
CA SER A 10 -6.86 -42.09 16.23
C SER A 10 -7.79 -40.95 16.63
N ARG A 11 -7.99 -40.75 17.95
CA ARG A 11 -8.74 -39.63 18.53
C ARG A 11 -8.19 -38.27 18.10
N LEU A 12 -6.93 -38.18 17.66
CA LEU A 12 -6.38 -36.97 17.07
C LEU A 12 -7.22 -36.48 15.87
N ALA A 13 -7.70 -37.37 14.99
CA ALA A 13 -8.54 -36.97 13.86
C ALA A 13 -9.86 -36.35 14.32
N THR A 14 -10.49 -36.92 15.35
CA THR A 14 -11.70 -36.38 15.98
C THR A 14 -11.44 -35.01 16.60
N LEU A 15 -10.35 -34.85 17.35
CA LEU A 15 -9.96 -33.56 17.94
C LEU A 15 -9.69 -32.49 16.87
N LEU A 16 -9.05 -32.86 15.77
CA LEU A 16 -8.77 -31.96 14.65
C LEU A 16 -10.06 -31.54 13.92
N SER A 17 -11.06 -32.43 13.84
CA SER A 17 -12.38 -32.07 13.30
C SER A 17 -13.14 -31.08 14.20
N GLN A 18 -12.89 -31.11 15.52
CA GLN A 18 -13.54 -30.23 16.49
C GLN A 18 -12.89 -28.84 16.63
N GLU A 19 -11.83 -28.52 15.87
CA GLU A 19 -11.20 -27.19 15.90
C GLU A 19 -12.09 -26.08 15.30
N TYR A 20 -13.15 -26.44 14.55
CA TYR A 20 -13.97 -25.50 13.82
C TYR A 20 -15.20 -25.06 14.62
N SER A 21 -15.40 -23.75 14.73
CA SER A 21 -16.54 -23.21 15.49
C SER A 21 -17.89 -23.31 14.78
N SER A 22 -17.94 -23.78 13.52
CA SER A 22 -19.19 -24.05 12.80
C SER A 22 -18.97 -24.92 11.57
N THR A 23 -20.03 -25.58 11.10
CA THR A 23 -20.07 -26.38 9.87
C THR A 23 -19.61 -25.59 8.65
N GLU A 24 -20.03 -24.32 8.51
CA GLU A 24 -19.65 -23.51 7.34
C GLU A 24 -18.14 -23.24 7.30
N LYS A 25 -17.50 -23.03 8.46
CA LYS A 25 -16.04 -22.86 8.53
C LYS A 25 -15.31 -24.14 8.18
N ALA A 26 -15.85 -25.30 8.58
CA ALA A 26 -15.30 -26.58 8.19
C ALA A 26 -15.44 -26.84 6.67
N LEU A 27 -16.60 -26.52 6.08
CA LEU A 27 -16.81 -26.61 4.63
C LEU A 27 -15.88 -25.67 3.85
N LYS A 28 -15.62 -24.47 4.37
CA LYS A 28 -14.64 -23.54 3.78
C LYS A 28 -13.25 -24.16 3.64
N GLU A 29 -12.82 -25.04 4.53
CA GLU A 29 -11.51 -25.72 4.41
C GLU A 29 -11.49 -26.75 3.27
N LEU A 30 -12.65 -27.34 2.93
CA LEU A 30 -12.77 -28.18 1.74
C LEU A 30 -12.64 -27.32 0.47
N VAL A 31 -13.17 -26.10 0.48
CA VAL A 31 -12.99 -25.13 -0.61
C VAL A 31 -11.53 -24.64 -0.70
N ASP A 32 -10.81 -24.48 0.42
CA ASP A 32 -9.37 -24.19 0.38
C ASP A 32 -8.59 -25.31 -0.32
N ASN A 33 -8.99 -26.58 -0.11
CA ASN A 33 -8.34 -27.70 -0.78
C ASN A 33 -8.59 -27.69 -2.30
N ALA A 34 -9.79 -27.31 -2.73
CA ALA A 34 -10.11 -27.10 -4.15
C ALA A 34 -9.30 -25.95 -4.76
N TRP A 35 -9.17 -24.83 -4.04
CA TRP A 35 -8.30 -23.71 -4.42
C TRP A 35 -6.84 -24.16 -4.62
N ASP A 36 -6.31 -24.92 -3.66
CA ASP A 36 -4.96 -25.47 -3.68
C ASP A 36 -4.76 -26.54 -4.78
N ALA A 37 -5.85 -27.11 -5.30
CA ALA A 37 -5.88 -28.05 -6.41
C ALA A 37 -6.08 -27.37 -7.78
N ASP A 38 -5.92 -26.04 -7.86
CA ASP A 38 -6.06 -25.24 -9.09
C ASP A 38 -7.46 -25.31 -9.75
N ALA A 39 -8.50 -25.67 -8.99
CA ALA A 39 -9.88 -25.72 -9.49
C ALA A 39 -10.35 -24.37 -10.06
N GLU A 40 -11.24 -24.38 -11.05
CA GLU A 40 -11.92 -23.20 -11.59
C GLU A 40 -13.35 -23.08 -11.06
N GLN A 41 -13.98 -24.21 -10.75
CA GLN A 41 -15.37 -24.28 -10.32
C GLN A 41 -15.50 -25.18 -9.09
N VAL A 42 -16.22 -24.68 -8.10
CA VAL A 42 -16.62 -25.46 -6.92
C VAL A 42 -18.12 -25.39 -6.76
N SER A 43 -18.76 -26.54 -6.64
CA SER A 43 -20.19 -26.67 -6.34
C SER A 43 -20.38 -27.25 -4.96
N ILE A 44 -21.18 -26.57 -4.15
CA ILE A 44 -21.57 -27.02 -2.82
C ILE A 44 -23.08 -27.22 -2.81
N THR A 45 -23.52 -28.44 -2.49
CA THR A 45 -24.93 -28.76 -2.28
C THR A 45 -25.15 -29.07 -0.81
N LEU A 46 -25.96 -28.25 -0.15
CA LEU A 46 -26.41 -28.44 1.22
C LEU A 46 -27.80 -29.10 1.20
N PRO A 47 -28.05 -30.10 2.06
CA PRO A 47 -29.33 -30.76 2.12
C PRO A 47 -30.41 -29.85 2.71
N ALA A 48 -31.67 -30.12 2.36
CA ALA A 48 -32.80 -29.47 3.02
C ALA A 48 -32.84 -29.85 4.52
N PRO A 49 -33.31 -28.97 5.42
CA PRO A 49 -33.48 -29.32 6.82
C PRO A 49 -34.31 -30.60 6.98
N LEU A 50 -33.90 -31.47 7.90
CA LEU A 50 -34.52 -32.77 8.17
C LEU A 50 -34.41 -33.80 7.03
N SER A 51 -33.64 -33.51 5.97
CA SER A 51 -33.26 -34.53 4.98
C SER A 51 -32.08 -35.39 5.48
N ASN A 52 -32.02 -36.62 4.97
CA ASN A 52 -30.86 -37.51 5.11
C ASN A 52 -29.87 -37.37 3.94
N ASP A 53 -30.13 -36.44 3.01
CA ASP A 53 -29.23 -36.17 1.89
C ASP A 53 -27.86 -35.67 2.40
N PRO A 54 -26.76 -36.05 1.72
CA PRO A 54 -25.43 -35.62 2.11
C PRO A 54 -25.18 -34.17 1.77
N ILE A 55 -24.19 -33.55 2.44
CA ILE A 55 -23.54 -32.36 1.90
C ILE A 55 -22.57 -32.83 0.80
N LEU A 56 -22.63 -32.22 -0.37
CA LEU A 56 -21.73 -32.49 -1.49
C LEU A 56 -20.84 -31.27 -1.74
N VAL A 57 -19.52 -31.48 -1.82
CA VAL A 57 -18.54 -30.50 -2.27
C VAL A 57 -17.80 -31.08 -3.46
N ILE A 58 -17.93 -30.46 -4.63
CA ILE A 58 -17.36 -30.94 -5.88
C ILE A 58 -16.48 -29.85 -6.48
N ASP A 59 -15.24 -30.18 -6.83
CA ASP A 59 -14.32 -29.31 -7.55
C ASP A 59 -13.84 -29.95 -8.86
N ASP A 60 -13.47 -29.10 -9.81
CA ASP A 60 -12.85 -29.47 -11.10
C ASP A 60 -11.31 -29.28 -11.06
N GLY A 61 -10.68 -29.44 -9.91
CA GLY A 61 -9.23 -29.31 -9.77
C GLY A 61 -8.44 -30.43 -10.47
N THR A 62 -7.15 -30.51 -10.18
CA THR A 62 -6.26 -31.52 -10.79
C THR A 62 -6.60 -32.97 -10.44
N GLY A 63 -7.42 -33.18 -9.41
CA GLY A 63 -7.63 -34.48 -8.78
C GLY A 63 -6.34 -35.08 -8.22
N MET A 64 -6.40 -36.37 -7.84
CA MET A 64 -5.27 -37.12 -7.28
C MET A 64 -5.25 -38.56 -7.80
N THR A 65 -4.06 -39.12 -8.06
CA THR A 65 -3.93 -40.58 -8.27
C THR A 65 -3.90 -41.34 -6.94
N ALA A 66 -4.04 -42.67 -6.97
CA ALA A 66 -3.92 -43.50 -5.77
C ALA A 66 -2.58 -43.27 -5.02
N GLN A 67 -1.48 -43.09 -5.77
CA GLN A 67 -0.17 -42.79 -5.18
C GLN A 67 -0.14 -41.42 -4.52
N GLU A 68 -0.72 -40.39 -5.14
CA GLU A 68 -0.76 -39.03 -4.57
C GLU A 68 -1.71 -38.95 -3.38
N LEU A 69 -2.83 -39.66 -3.43
CA LEU A 69 -3.74 -39.81 -2.31
C LEU A 69 -3.01 -40.36 -1.08
N SER A 70 -2.29 -41.47 -1.25
CA SER A 70 -1.50 -42.09 -0.18
C SER A 70 -0.33 -41.21 0.28
N ALA A 71 0.47 -40.68 -0.64
CA ALA A 71 1.70 -39.96 -0.31
C ALA A 71 1.46 -38.52 0.19
N HIS A 72 0.34 -37.90 -0.16
CA HIS A 72 0.07 -36.49 0.09
C HIS A 72 -1.22 -36.20 0.85
N TYR A 73 -2.35 -36.78 0.45
CA TYR A 73 -3.64 -36.47 1.10
C TYR A 73 -3.74 -37.12 2.48
N LEU A 74 -3.52 -38.44 2.55
CA LEU A 74 -3.62 -39.24 3.77
C LEU A 74 -2.49 -38.98 4.76
N LYS A 75 -1.40 -38.33 4.34
CA LYS A 75 -0.32 -37.93 5.25
C LYS A 75 -0.78 -36.81 6.19
N ILE A 76 -0.87 -37.08 7.49
CA ILE A 76 -1.33 -36.12 8.51
C ILE A 76 -0.22 -35.14 8.86
N ALA A 77 -0.61 -33.89 9.15
CA ALA A 77 0.28 -32.82 9.63
C ALA A 77 1.52 -32.52 8.75
N SER A 78 1.47 -32.85 7.45
CA SER A 78 2.54 -32.50 6.52
C SER A 78 2.32 -31.09 5.97
N ASP A 79 3.30 -30.20 6.17
CA ASP A 79 3.29 -28.88 5.56
C ASP A 79 3.56 -29.00 4.06
N ARG A 80 2.54 -28.79 3.23
CA ARG A 80 2.64 -28.81 1.76
C ARG A 80 3.62 -27.74 1.26
N ARG A 81 3.73 -26.59 1.93
CA ARG A 81 4.57 -25.46 1.47
C ARG A 81 6.06 -25.76 1.60
N SER A 82 6.44 -26.52 2.63
CA SER A 82 7.82 -26.97 2.82
C SER A 82 8.35 -27.87 1.68
N LYS A 83 7.47 -28.53 0.92
CA LYS A 83 7.83 -29.50 -0.12
C LYS A 83 7.54 -29.03 -1.55
N ARG A 84 6.45 -28.29 -1.76
CA ARG A 84 5.96 -27.88 -3.09
C ARG A 84 6.06 -26.36 -3.35
N GLY A 85 6.53 -25.58 -2.39
CA GLY A 85 6.62 -24.13 -2.49
C GLY A 85 5.35 -23.40 -2.02
N LEU A 86 5.33 -22.07 -2.14
CA LEU A 86 4.24 -21.21 -1.64
C LEU A 86 3.06 -21.09 -2.62
N ARG A 87 3.20 -21.59 -3.84
CA ARG A 87 2.24 -21.42 -4.94
C ARG A 87 1.82 -22.74 -5.56
N THR A 88 0.61 -22.79 -6.09
CA THR A 88 0.11 -23.93 -6.87
C THR A 88 0.86 -24.05 -8.20
N THR A 89 0.92 -25.26 -8.77
CA THR A 89 1.75 -25.54 -9.94
C THR A 89 1.14 -25.00 -11.23
N GLY A 90 -0.18 -25.06 -11.39
CA GLY A 90 -0.88 -24.62 -12.59
C GLY A 90 -1.07 -23.11 -12.61
N LYS A 91 -1.93 -22.59 -11.72
CA LYS A 91 -2.36 -21.18 -11.75
C LYS A 91 -1.48 -20.24 -10.93
N GLN A 92 -0.41 -20.77 -10.30
CA GLN A 92 0.51 -19.99 -9.46
C GLN A 92 -0.20 -19.24 -8.32
N ARG A 93 -1.33 -19.75 -7.83
CA ARG A 93 -2.09 -19.17 -6.72
C ARG A 93 -1.34 -19.36 -5.42
N LEU A 94 -1.47 -18.43 -4.48
CA LEU A 94 -0.95 -18.62 -3.13
C LEU A 94 -1.72 -19.75 -2.43
N ILE A 95 -0.97 -20.73 -1.91
CA ILE A 95 -1.54 -21.89 -1.19
C ILE A 95 -2.19 -21.44 0.12
N LYS A 96 -3.44 -21.86 0.34
CA LYS A 96 -4.24 -21.57 1.55
C LYS A 96 -3.99 -22.60 2.64
N GLY A 97 -3.81 -23.88 2.30
CA GLY A 97 -3.57 -24.98 3.24
C GLY A 97 -2.24 -24.84 4.00
N ARG A 98 -2.33 -24.62 5.33
CA ARG A 98 -1.14 -24.35 6.17
C ARG A 98 -0.69 -25.51 7.04
N LYS A 99 -1.63 -26.27 7.61
CA LYS A 99 -1.38 -27.21 8.72
C LYS A 99 -1.51 -28.68 8.33
N GLY A 100 -2.09 -28.98 7.16
CA GLY A 100 -2.31 -30.37 6.69
C GLY A 100 -3.39 -31.14 7.47
N ILE A 101 -4.24 -30.44 8.22
CA ILE A 101 -5.31 -31.00 9.07
C ILE A 101 -6.72 -30.83 8.47
N GLY A 102 -6.92 -29.87 7.57
CA GLY A 102 -8.23 -29.54 6.98
C GLY A 102 -8.90 -30.67 6.17
N LYS A 103 -8.20 -31.78 5.94
CA LYS A 103 -8.79 -33.00 5.37
C LYS A 103 -9.84 -33.66 6.28
N PHE A 104 -9.78 -33.42 7.59
CA PHE A 104 -10.75 -33.94 8.55
C PHE A 104 -11.89 -32.95 8.82
N ALA A 105 -11.86 -31.76 8.20
CA ALA A 105 -12.87 -30.72 8.45
C ALA A 105 -14.29 -31.23 8.14
N GLY A 106 -14.46 -32.05 7.10
CA GLY A 106 -15.76 -32.64 6.77
C GLY A 106 -16.39 -33.47 7.90
N LEU A 107 -15.57 -34.10 8.75
CA LEU A 107 -16.06 -34.89 9.89
C LEU A 107 -16.66 -34.05 11.02
N MET A 108 -16.44 -32.72 11.00
CA MET A 108 -17.16 -31.79 11.87
C MET A 108 -18.64 -31.70 11.53
N ALA A 109 -19.00 -31.87 10.25
CA ALA A 109 -20.37 -31.77 9.77
C ALA A 109 -21.11 -33.11 9.85
N ALA A 110 -20.37 -34.21 9.65
CA ALA A 110 -20.94 -35.52 9.42
C ALA A 110 -20.07 -36.64 9.98
N SER A 111 -20.68 -37.79 10.30
CA SER A 111 -19.94 -38.93 10.81
C SER A 111 -19.30 -39.81 9.72
N VAL A 112 -19.72 -39.65 8.47
CA VAL A 112 -19.18 -40.37 7.31
C VAL A 112 -18.78 -39.39 6.21
N MET A 113 -17.54 -39.49 5.75
CA MET A 113 -16.99 -38.72 4.64
C MET A 113 -16.51 -39.68 3.54
N LYS A 114 -17.13 -39.61 2.36
CA LYS A 114 -16.67 -40.31 1.16
C LYS A 114 -15.95 -39.32 0.25
N LEU A 115 -14.72 -39.67 -0.15
CA LEU A 115 -13.97 -38.92 -1.14
C LEU A 115 -13.88 -39.74 -2.43
N THR A 116 -14.17 -39.11 -3.55
CA THR A 116 -13.94 -39.63 -4.90
C THR A 116 -13.11 -38.61 -5.67
N THR A 117 -12.03 -39.03 -6.33
CA THR A 117 -11.17 -38.14 -7.11
C THR A 117 -10.76 -38.78 -8.42
N CYS A 118 -10.72 -37.98 -9.48
CA CYS A 118 -10.36 -38.41 -10.83
C CYS A 118 -9.08 -37.70 -11.26
N ALA A 119 -8.08 -38.47 -11.67
CA ALA A 119 -6.88 -37.93 -12.30
C ALA A 119 -6.24 -38.97 -13.21
N ARG A 120 -5.71 -38.52 -14.37
CA ARG A 120 -4.97 -39.39 -15.31
C ARG A 120 -5.76 -40.67 -15.64
N SER A 121 -7.04 -40.51 -16.00
CA SER A 121 -7.96 -41.59 -16.41
C SER A 121 -8.24 -42.65 -15.33
N ASN A 122 -7.99 -42.35 -14.07
CA ASN A 122 -8.34 -43.21 -12.95
C ASN A 122 -9.16 -42.44 -11.92
N GLU A 123 -10.27 -43.04 -11.52
CA GLU A 123 -11.06 -42.66 -10.37
C GLU A 123 -10.59 -43.48 -9.16
N VAL A 124 -10.34 -42.80 -8.04
CA VAL A 124 -10.05 -43.43 -6.76
C VAL A 124 -11.07 -42.94 -5.75
N SER A 125 -11.68 -43.86 -5.01
CA SER A 125 -12.63 -43.52 -3.95
C SER A 125 -12.36 -44.28 -2.66
N PHE A 126 -12.57 -43.62 -1.52
CA PHE A 126 -12.53 -44.26 -0.21
C PHE A 126 -13.52 -43.58 0.74
N THR A 127 -13.87 -44.27 1.81
CA THR A 127 -14.78 -43.78 2.85
C THR A 127 -14.07 -43.74 4.19
N LEU A 128 -14.24 -42.63 4.91
CA LEU A 128 -13.78 -42.43 6.27
C LEU A 128 -14.99 -42.24 7.18
N SER A 129 -15.07 -42.98 8.28
CA SER A 129 -16.11 -42.79 9.29
C SER A 129 -15.51 -42.54 10.67
N LEU A 130 -16.18 -41.73 11.49
CA LEU A 130 -15.76 -41.48 12.88
C LEU A 130 -15.71 -42.78 13.68
N LYS A 131 -16.69 -43.67 13.46
CA LYS A 131 -16.72 -44.98 14.10
C LYS A 131 -15.46 -45.80 13.79
N ALA A 132 -15.03 -45.86 12.53
CA ALA A 132 -13.82 -46.58 12.15
C ALA A 132 -12.55 -45.94 12.76
N LEU A 133 -12.54 -44.62 12.94
CA LEU A 133 -11.45 -43.93 13.64
C LEU A 133 -11.43 -44.31 15.13
N GLU A 134 -12.57 -44.27 15.82
CA GLU A 134 -12.67 -44.58 17.26
C GLU A 134 -12.33 -46.03 17.62
N GLU A 135 -12.55 -46.97 16.69
CA GLU A 135 -12.24 -48.40 16.89
C GLU A 135 -10.75 -48.73 16.78
N GLN A 136 -9.90 -47.80 16.31
CA GLN A 136 -8.46 -48.02 16.15
C GLN A 136 -7.65 -47.29 17.23
N ALA A 137 -6.61 -47.94 17.75
CA ALA A 137 -5.70 -47.32 18.73
C ALA A 137 -4.64 -46.41 18.09
N ASP A 138 -4.34 -46.62 16.80
CA ASP A 138 -3.30 -45.88 16.07
C ASP A 138 -3.81 -45.52 14.68
N ILE A 139 -3.77 -44.23 14.35
CA ILE A 139 -4.25 -43.72 13.05
C ILE A 139 -3.43 -44.22 11.86
N GLU A 140 -2.15 -44.55 12.06
CA GLU A 140 -1.29 -45.09 11.01
C GLU A 140 -1.72 -46.49 10.56
N HIS A 141 -2.46 -47.20 11.41
CA HIS A 141 -2.96 -48.55 11.15
C HIS A 141 -4.43 -48.58 10.73
N LEU A 142 -5.07 -47.42 10.52
CA LEU A 142 -6.44 -47.34 10.03
C LEU A 142 -6.53 -47.98 8.62
N PRO A 143 -7.28 -49.08 8.45
CA PRO A 143 -7.46 -49.66 7.13
C PRO A 143 -8.31 -48.72 6.27
N ILE A 144 -7.72 -48.22 5.18
CA ILE A 144 -8.43 -47.43 4.17
C ILE A 144 -8.55 -48.27 2.92
N ASP A 145 -9.74 -48.83 2.71
CA ASP A 145 -10.08 -49.56 1.49
C ASP A 145 -10.39 -48.55 0.38
N ALA A 146 -9.43 -48.37 -0.53
CA ALA A 146 -9.59 -47.51 -1.70
C ALA A 146 -9.98 -48.35 -2.93
N GLU A 147 -11.11 -48.01 -3.55
CA GLU A 147 -11.52 -48.58 -4.83
C GLU A 147 -10.93 -47.74 -5.96
N THR A 148 -10.30 -48.38 -6.94
CA THR A 148 -9.79 -47.72 -8.15
C THR A 148 -10.49 -48.25 -9.39
N ARG A 149 -10.99 -47.35 -10.24
CA ARG A 149 -11.70 -47.68 -11.48
C ARG A 149 -11.23 -46.77 -12.62
N PRO A 150 -11.22 -47.23 -13.89
CA PRO A 150 -10.95 -46.35 -15.01
C PRO A 150 -12.03 -45.26 -15.15
N CYS A 151 -11.63 -44.03 -15.49
CA CYS A 151 -12.54 -42.93 -15.80
C CYS A 151 -12.16 -42.25 -17.13
N SER A 152 -13.05 -41.44 -17.68
CA SER A 152 -12.77 -40.69 -18.92
C SER A 152 -11.53 -39.80 -18.75
N PRO A 153 -10.66 -39.65 -19.78
CA PRO A 153 -9.50 -38.77 -19.72
C PRO A 153 -9.82 -37.30 -19.46
N GLU A 154 -11.02 -36.86 -19.84
CA GLU A 154 -11.51 -35.49 -19.65
C GLU A 154 -12.01 -35.24 -18.22
N LEU A 155 -12.27 -36.30 -17.44
CA LEU A 155 -12.73 -36.17 -16.06
C LEU A 155 -11.54 -35.93 -15.12
N HIS A 156 -11.60 -34.82 -14.41
CA HIS A 156 -10.67 -34.46 -13.35
C HIS A 156 -11.42 -33.81 -12.19
N GLY A 157 -10.77 -33.77 -11.02
CA GLY A 157 -11.29 -33.08 -9.83
C GLY A 157 -11.55 -34.00 -8.66
N THR A 158 -12.25 -33.48 -7.66
CA THR A 158 -12.56 -34.19 -6.41
C THR A 158 -14.00 -33.93 -5.99
N SER A 159 -14.65 -34.98 -5.49
CA SER A 159 -15.98 -34.95 -4.90
C SER A 159 -15.90 -35.47 -3.48
N ILE A 160 -16.44 -34.71 -2.53
CA ILE A 160 -16.53 -35.08 -1.12
C ILE A 160 -18.01 -35.10 -0.74
N ALA A 161 -18.49 -36.27 -0.32
CA ALA A 161 -19.84 -36.47 0.19
C ALA A 161 -19.80 -36.69 1.70
N LEU A 162 -20.51 -35.85 2.44
CA LEU A 162 -20.62 -35.90 3.90
C LEU A 162 -22.01 -36.41 4.27
N SER A 163 -22.08 -37.67 4.73
CA SER A 163 -23.31 -38.38 5.06
C SER A 163 -23.40 -38.63 6.57
N ASP A 164 -24.61 -38.89 7.07
CA ASP A 164 -24.88 -39.03 8.50
C ASP A 164 -24.47 -37.77 9.27
N LEU A 165 -25.11 -36.64 8.92
CA LEU A 165 -24.89 -35.34 9.54
C LEU A 165 -25.16 -35.40 11.05
N HIS A 166 -24.34 -34.69 11.83
CA HIS A 166 -24.50 -34.64 13.28
C HIS A 166 -25.80 -33.92 13.65
N GLN A 167 -26.79 -34.67 14.14
CA GLN A 167 -28.12 -34.14 14.47
C GLN A 167 -28.13 -33.17 15.65
N GLU A 168 -27.07 -33.18 16.47
CA GLU A 168 -26.89 -32.25 17.60
C GLU A 168 -26.46 -30.84 17.15
N LEU A 169 -26.02 -30.70 15.89
CA LEU A 169 -25.63 -29.42 15.30
C LEU A 169 -26.79 -28.82 14.50
N ALA A 170 -26.81 -27.49 14.43
CA ALA A 170 -27.69 -26.81 13.48
C ALA A 170 -27.31 -27.21 12.05
N TYR A 171 -28.32 -27.39 11.19
CA TYR A 171 -28.11 -27.62 9.76
C TYR A 171 -27.31 -26.45 9.14
N PRO A 172 -26.44 -26.74 8.16
CA PRO A 172 -25.60 -25.72 7.54
C PRO A 172 -26.45 -24.66 6.85
N ASP A 173 -26.14 -23.39 7.11
CA ASP A 173 -26.84 -22.26 6.51
C ASP A 173 -26.16 -21.84 5.20
N ALA A 174 -26.89 -21.92 4.09
CA ALA A 174 -26.39 -21.55 2.76
C ALA A 174 -25.98 -20.07 2.66
N ASN A 175 -26.74 -19.15 3.26
CA ASN A 175 -26.40 -17.72 3.26
C ASN A 175 -25.11 -17.49 4.04
N LYS A 176 -25.00 -18.07 5.24
CA LYS A 176 -23.80 -17.92 6.08
C LYS A 176 -22.56 -18.52 5.42
N LEU A 177 -22.71 -19.64 4.71
CA LEU A 177 -21.62 -20.22 3.93
C LEU A 177 -21.21 -19.30 2.77
N ARG A 178 -22.18 -18.78 1.99
CA ARG A 178 -21.88 -17.82 0.92
C ARG A 178 -21.17 -16.57 1.45
N GLN A 179 -21.55 -16.04 2.61
CA GLN A 179 -20.88 -14.92 3.26
C GLN A 179 -19.41 -15.19 3.57
N ILE A 180 -19.12 -16.35 4.16
CA ILE A 180 -17.74 -16.75 4.49
C ILE A 180 -16.91 -16.89 3.22
N LEU A 181 -17.47 -17.54 2.19
CA LEU A 181 -16.77 -17.79 0.93
C LEU A 181 -16.58 -16.50 0.11
N LEU A 182 -17.55 -15.60 0.09
CA LEU A 182 -17.43 -14.31 -0.60
C LEU A 182 -16.31 -13.44 -0.02
N GLN A 183 -16.14 -13.43 1.32
CA GLN A 183 -15.04 -12.68 1.95
C GLN A 183 -13.65 -13.23 1.62
N GLU A 184 -13.54 -14.52 1.28
CA GLU A 184 -12.26 -15.17 0.96
C GLU A 184 -11.96 -15.21 -0.54
N TYR A 185 -12.99 -15.42 -1.36
CA TYR A 185 -12.87 -15.74 -2.79
C TYR A 185 -13.70 -14.83 -3.69
N GLY A 186 -14.59 -13.98 -3.17
CA GLY A 186 -15.49 -13.15 -3.97
C GLY A 186 -14.78 -12.16 -4.91
N ARG A 187 -13.48 -11.91 -4.70
CA ARG A 187 -12.64 -11.09 -5.60
C ARG A 187 -11.76 -11.93 -6.55
N GLN A 188 -11.85 -13.25 -6.53
CA GLN A 188 -11.06 -14.16 -7.38
C GLN A 188 -11.85 -14.50 -8.65
N LYS A 189 -11.36 -14.06 -9.82
CA LYS A 189 -12.09 -14.22 -11.09
C LYS A 189 -11.96 -15.59 -11.73
N ASP A 190 -10.84 -16.26 -11.46
CA ASP A 190 -10.51 -17.59 -12.00
C ASP A 190 -11.02 -18.73 -11.11
N PHE A 191 -11.84 -18.41 -10.11
CA PHE A 191 -12.37 -19.36 -9.13
C PHE A 191 -13.83 -19.06 -8.79
N SER A 192 -14.73 -19.75 -9.48
CA SER A 192 -16.17 -19.65 -9.29
C SER A 192 -16.68 -20.64 -8.26
N ILE A 193 -17.62 -20.20 -7.42
CA ILE A 193 -18.21 -21.03 -6.39
C ILE A 193 -19.72 -20.88 -6.45
N THR A 194 -20.44 -22.02 -6.37
CA THR A 194 -21.89 -22.06 -6.24
C THR A 194 -22.30 -22.78 -4.97
N VAL A 195 -23.33 -22.29 -4.29
CA VAL A 195 -23.94 -22.93 -3.12
C VAL A 195 -25.43 -23.12 -3.40
N ASN A 196 -25.87 -24.38 -3.47
CA ASN A 196 -27.22 -24.77 -3.90
C ASN A 196 -27.60 -24.18 -5.27
N GLY A 197 -26.63 -24.16 -6.20
CA GLY A 197 -26.81 -23.60 -7.54
C GLY A 197 -26.79 -22.07 -7.63
N LYS A 198 -26.80 -21.33 -6.52
CA LYS A 198 -26.63 -19.87 -6.52
C LYS A 198 -25.14 -19.51 -6.53
N PRO A 199 -24.62 -18.75 -7.53
CA PRO A 199 -23.28 -18.18 -7.47
C PRO A 199 -23.10 -17.24 -6.28
N LEU A 200 -21.87 -17.05 -5.83
CA LEU A 200 -21.56 -16.02 -4.83
C LEU A 200 -21.84 -14.63 -5.41
N ALA A 201 -22.56 -13.80 -4.67
CA ALA A 201 -22.89 -12.44 -5.07
C ALA A 201 -22.73 -11.45 -3.90
N ILE A 202 -22.56 -10.17 -4.22
CA ILE A 202 -22.32 -9.09 -3.23
C ILE A 202 -23.51 -8.95 -2.27
N ASP A 203 -24.72 -9.28 -2.72
CA ASP A 203 -25.96 -9.29 -1.95
C ASP A 203 -26.03 -10.41 -0.90
N ASP A 204 -25.13 -11.39 -0.93
CA ASP A 204 -25.07 -12.45 0.08
C ASP A 204 -24.52 -11.94 1.42
N LEU A 205 -23.77 -10.83 1.43
CA LEU A 205 -23.25 -10.22 2.66
C LEU A 205 -24.39 -9.75 3.57
N SER A 206 -24.25 -10.01 4.88
CA SER A 206 -25.18 -9.47 5.86
C SER A 206 -25.06 -7.94 5.90
N GLY A 207 -26.16 -7.24 5.65
CA GLY A 207 -26.17 -5.79 5.57
C GLY A 207 -27.20 -5.23 4.61
N THR A 208 -26.96 -3.98 4.18
CA THR A 208 -27.80 -3.27 3.20
C THR A 208 -27.11 -3.30 1.84
N TYR A 209 -27.69 -4.05 0.90
CA TYR A 209 -27.25 -4.09 -0.50
C TYR A 209 -27.83 -2.92 -1.30
N ARG A 210 -27.02 -2.35 -2.19
CA ARG A 210 -27.39 -1.28 -3.13
C ARG A 210 -26.75 -1.54 -4.49
N GLU A 211 -27.52 -1.24 -5.53
CA GLU A 211 -27.09 -1.24 -6.92
C GLU A 211 -27.55 0.09 -7.55
N ASP A 212 -26.63 0.76 -8.24
CA ASP A 212 -26.89 2.03 -8.93
C ASP A 212 -26.17 2.01 -10.28
N SER A 213 -26.93 2.18 -11.36
CA SER A 213 -26.40 2.31 -12.71
C SER A 213 -26.68 3.72 -13.24
N THR A 214 -25.66 4.36 -13.80
CA THR A 214 -25.75 5.69 -14.40
C THR A 214 -24.88 5.74 -15.65
N THR A 215 -25.16 6.69 -16.54
CA THR A 215 -24.26 7.05 -17.65
C THR A 215 -23.63 8.40 -17.32
N LEU A 216 -22.31 8.43 -17.16
CA LEU A 216 -21.54 9.65 -16.98
C LEU A 216 -21.15 10.24 -18.35
N LEU A 217 -21.01 11.56 -18.40
CA LEU A 217 -20.86 12.30 -19.67
C LEU A 217 -19.64 11.84 -20.48
N GLU A 218 -18.50 11.62 -19.82
CA GLU A 218 -17.25 11.25 -20.48
C GLU A 218 -16.80 9.83 -20.12
N ALA A 219 -17.11 9.35 -18.91
CA ALA A 219 -16.72 8.02 -18.44
C ALA A 219 -17.69 6.89 -18.86
N GLY A 220 -18.78 7.21 -19.54
CA GLY A 220 -19.74 6.22 -20.05
C GLY A 220 -20.57 5.56 -18.96
N ASP A 221 -21.01 4.32 -19.22
CA ASP A 221 -21.85 3.57 -18.28
C ASP A 221 -21.06 3.12 -17.05
N VAL A 222 -21.60 3.42 -15.88
CA VAL A 222 -21.05 3.10 -14.58
C VAL A 222 -22.09 2.36 -13.75
N THR A 223 -21.76 1.17 -13.26
CA THR A 223 -22.64 0.37 -12.40
C THR A 223 -21.93 0.05 -11.08
N LEU A 224 -22.42 0.64 -9.99
CA LEU A 224 -21.93 0.45 -8.64
C LEU A 224 -22.79 -0.58 -7.90
N ARG A 225 -22.16 -1.64 -7.40
CA ARG A 225 -22.80 -2.73 -6.64
C ARG A 225 -22.08 -2.92 -5.32
N PHE A 226 -22.75 -2.69 -4.19
CA PHE A 226 -22.09 -2.77 -2.87
C PHE A 226 -23.04 -3.15 -1.75
N THR A 227 -22.45 -3.67 -0.67
CA THR A 227 -23.14 -3.95 0.59
C THR A 227 -22.45 -3.22 1.74
N ILE A 228 -23.25 -2.54 2.57
CA ILE A 228 -22.83 -2.00 3.86
C ILE A 228 -23.16 -3.03 4.92
N SER A 229 -22.13 -3.64 5.50
CA SER A 229 -22.31 -4.73 6.45
C SER A 229 -22.76 -4.27 7.84
N ASP A 230 -23.75 -4.96 8.37
CA ASP A 230 -24.25 -4.81 9.74
C ASP A 230 -23.36 -5.51 10.78
N ALA A 231 -22.39 -6.33 10.34
CA ALA A 231 -21.50 -7.07 11.21
C ALA A 231 -20.73 -6.16 12.19
N LYS A 232 -20.60 -6.60 13.45
CA LYS A 232 -19.87 -5.86 14.49
C LYS A 232 -18.38 -5.71 14.18
N THR A 233 -17.81 -6.72 13.54
CA THR A 233 -16.43 -6.73 13.06
C THR A 233 -16.35 -6.23 11.63
N GLY A 234 -15.29 -5.48 11.31
CA GLY A 234 -15.04 -5.06 9.93
C GLY A 234 -14.80 -6.25 9.00
N LEU A 235 -15.17 -6.08 7.73
CA LEU A 235 -14.97 -7.05 6.67
C LEU A 235 -13.49 -7.27 6.37
N ARG A 236 -13.19 -8.43 5.79
CA ARG A 236 -11.86 -8.72 5.25
C ARG A 236 -11.72 -8.02 3.89
N GLN A 237 -10.62 -7.29 3.69
CA GLN A 237 -10.38 -6.49 2.49
C GLN A 237 -11.57 -5.56 2.13
N PRO A 238 -11.92 -4.62 3.02
CA PRO A 238 -13.00 -3.67 2.76
C PRO A 238 -12.66 -2.73 1.60
N GLY A 239 -13.69 -2.18 0.96
CA GLY A 239 -13.57 -1.26 -0.18
C GLY A 239 -14.32 -1.76 -1.42
N ILE A 240 -14.37 -0.91 -2.44
CA ILE A 240 -15.01 -1.17 -3.73
C ILE A 240 -13.92 -1.54 -4.76
N THR A 241 -14.06 -2.68 -5.44
CA THR A 241 -13.16 -3.02 -6.57
C THR A 241 -13.54 -2.17 -7.77
N LEU A 242 -12.57 -1.55 -8.44
CA LEU A 242 -12.80 -1.01 -9.77
C LEU A 242 -12.75 -2.14 -10.81
N MET A 243 -13.76 -2.21 -11.67
CA MET A 243 -13.90 -3.20 -12.73
C MET A 243 -13.95 -2.48 -14.07
N VAL A 244 -13.10 -2.90 -15.01
CA VAL A 244 -12.99 -2.34 -16.36
C VAL A 244 -12.88 -3.52 -17.32
N ASP A 245 -13.70 -3.58 -18.36
CA ASP A 245 -13.82 -4.68 -19.33
C ASP A 245 -13.92 -6.06 -18.65
N GLY A 246 -14.67 -6.13 -17.55
CA GLY A 246 -14.82 -7.35 -16.75
C GLY A 246 -13.55 -7.81 -16.05
N LYS A 247 -12.51 -6.97 -15.90
CA LYS A 247 -11.26 -7.21 -15.15
C LYS A 247 -11.13 -6.26 -13.96
N ALA A 248 -10.59 -6.77 -12.85
CA ALA A 248 -10.41 -5.96 -11.64
C ALA A 248 -9.14 -5.12 -11.83
N VAL A 249 -9.24 -3.82 -11.56
CA VAL A 249 -8.12 -2.89 -11.66
C VAL A 249 -7.65 -2.53 -10.25
N GLY A 250 -6.41 -2.89 -9.95
CA GLY A 250 -5.78 -2.58 -8.67
C GLY A 250 -6.45 -3.20 -7.43
N LYS A 251 -6.20 -2.58 -6.27
CA LYS A 251 -6.77 -3.00 -4.98
C LYS A 251 -8.10 -2.30 -4.74
N PRO A 252 -9.00 -2.88 -3.92
CA PRO A 252 -10.21 -2.21 -3.50
C PRO A 252 -9.88 -0.86 -2.84
N SER A 253 -10.56 0.19 -3.27
CA SER A 253 -10.38 1.55 -2.74
C SER A 253 -11.65 2.03 -2.06
N PHE A 254 -11.56 3.19 -1.40
CA PHE A 254 -12.73 3.89 -0.85
C PHE A 254 -13.10 5.11 -1.69
N PHE A 255 -12.53 5.21 -2.90
CA PHE A 255 -12.71 6.31 -3.82
C PHE A 255 -12.50 7.69 -3.15
N GLY A 256 -11.57 7.82 -2.19
CA GLY A 256 -11.27 9.08 -1.49
C GLY A 256 -12.05 9.32 -0.19
N LEU A 257 -13.02 8.46 0.16
CA LEU A 257 -13.72 8.58 1.45
C LEU A 257 -12.79 8.34 2.66
N ASP A 258 -11.68 7.64 2.45
CA ASP A 258 -10.63 7.41 3.45
C ASP A 258 -9.73 8.62 3.71
N GLU A 259 -9.77 9.60 2.82
CA GLU A 259 -9.04 10.88 2.95
C GLU A 259 -9.91 11.99 3.56
N CYS A 260 -11.20 11.71 3.79
CA CYS A 260 -12.16 12.69 4.28
C CYS A 260 -12.26 12.65 5.82
N ASP A 261 -11.94 13.76 6.48
CA ASP A 261 -12.01 13.89 7.95
C ASP A 261 -13.44 13.77 8.51
N ASP A 262 -14.45 14.07 7.69
CA ASP A 262 -15.87 13.96 8.04
C ASP A 262 -16.40 12.52 7.99
N PHE A 263 -15.62 11.57 7.49
CA PHE A 263 -16.02 10.18 7.32
C PHE A 263 -15.38 9.28 8.39
N PRO A 264 -16.15 8.60 9.25
CA PRO A 264 -15.58 7.77 10.30
C PRO A 264 -14.77 6.58 9.73
N PRO A 265 -13.48 6.42 10.07
CA PRO A 265 -12.65 5.32 9.53
C PRO A 265 -13.16 3.91 9.88
N LYS A 266 -13.93 3.79 10.97
CA LYS A 266 -14.56 2.53 11.37
C LYS A 266 -15.65 2.06 10.40
N LEU A 267 -16.33 3.00 9.73
CA LEU A 267 -17.40 2.68 8.78
C LEU A 267 -16.85 2.19 7.44
N LEU A 268 -15.69 2.67 7.01
CA LEU A 268 -15.00 2.17 5.80
C LEU A 268 -14.83 0.65 5.83
N ARG A 269 -14.56 0.09 7.02
CA ARG A 269 -14.39 -1.35 7.22
C ARG A 269 -15.67 -2.18 7.03
N LYS A 270 -16.83 -1.54 6.88
CA LYS A 270 -18.12 -2.21 6.67
C LYS A 270 -18.50 -2.32 5.19
N MET A 271 -17.76 -1.67 4.30
CA MET A 271 -18.09 -1.63 2.88
C MET A 271 -17.40 -2.74 2.09
N PHE A 272 -18.15 -3.39 1.23
CA PHE A 272 -17.62 -4.32 0.23
C PHE A 272 -18.46 -4.23 -1.04
N GLY A 273 -17.80 -4.17 -2.19
CA GLY A 273 -18.49 -4.11 -3.46
C GLY A 273 -17.54 -3.98 -4.63
N GLU A 274 -18.12 -3.65 -5.77
CA GLU A 274 -17.43 -3.38 -7.02
C GLU A 274 -18.16 -2.30 -7.82
N VAL A 275 -17.43 -1.66 -8.73
CA VAL A 275 -17.98 -0.71 -9.68
C VAL A 275 -17.45 -1.04 -11.07
N ASP A 276 -18.34 -1.28 -12.01
CA ASP A 276 -18.03 -1.45 -13.44
C ASP A 276 -18.00 -0.07 -14.09
N ALA A 277 -16.89 0.24 -14.77
CA ALA A 277 -16.66 1.52 -15.43
C ALA A 277 -15.77 1.31 -16.68
N ASP A 278 -16.32 0.66 -17.70
CA ASP A 278 -15.59 0.25 -18.92
C ASP A 278 -15.05 1.45 -19.73
N GLY A 279 -15.62 2.64 -19.57
CA GLY A 279 -15.10 3.87 -20.17
C GLY A 279 -13.71 4.29 -19.66
N LEU A 280 -13.18 3.64 -18.61
CA LEU A 280 -11.81 3.85 -18.14
C LEU A 280 -10.76 3.00 -18.85
N SER A 281 -11.14 2.13 -19.80
CA SER A 281 -10.24 1.16 -20.46
C SER A 281 -8.93 1.77 -20.96
N GLU A 282 -8.99 2.91 -21.65
CA GLU A 282 -7.81 3.63 -22.17
C GLU A 282 -6.94 4.29 -21.09
N HIS A 283 -7.45 4.39 -19.86
CA HIS A 283 -6.80 5.03 -18.72
C HIS A 283 -6.26 4.01 -17.71
N VAL A 284 -6.44 2.71 -17.95
CA VAL A 284 -5.86 1.63 -17.15
C VAL A 284 -4.39 1.42 -17.54
N THR A 285 -3.52 1.21 -16.54
CA THR A 285 -2.11 0.88 -16.79
C THR A 285 -1.98 -0.47 -17.49
N ALA A 286 -0.90 -0.69 -18.25
CA ALA A 286 -0.68 -1.94 -18.99
C ALA A 286 -0.74 -3.21 -18.11
N GLY A 287 -0.42 -3.08 -16.80
CA GLY A 287 -0.47 -4.16 -15.82
C GLY A 287 -1.84 -4.48 -15.24
N TRP A 288 -2.89 -3.70 -15.56
CA TRP A 288 -4.20 -3.75 -14.89
C TRP A 288 -4.12 -3.53 -13.37
N ASP A 289 -3.04 -2.91 -12.90
CA ASP A 289 -2.72 -2.71 -11.50
C ASP A 289 -3.17 -1.35 -10.96
N ALA A 290 -3.41 -0.38 -11.84
CA ALA A 290 -3.91 0.94 -11.49
C ALA A 290 -4.62 1.61 -12.66
N VAL A 291 -5.31 2.72 -12.36
CA VAL A 291 -5.74 3.72 -13.35
C VAL A 291 -4.80 4.91 -13.22
N VAL A 292 -4.55 5.61 -14.32
CA VAL A 292 -3.76 6.84 -14.36
C VAL A 292 -4.35 7.86 -13.35
N GLU A 293 -3.55 8.27 -12.37
CA GLU A 293 -4.03 9.06 -11.20
C GLU A 293 -4.62 10.42 -11.58
N ASN A 294 -4.07 11.08 -12.60
CA ASN A 294 -4.55 12.37 -13.11
C ASN A 294 -5.61 12.23 -14.21
N SER A 295 -6.32 11.10 -14.26
CA SER A 295 -7.41 10.88 -15.19
C SER A 295 -8.67 11.66 -14.76
N GLU A 296 -9.14 12.57 -15.60
CA GLU A 296 -10.44 13.24 -15.43
C GLU A 296 -11.62 12.27 -15.40
N LEU A 297 -11.58 11.19 -16.20
CA LEU A 297 -12.64 10.15 -16.19
C LEU A 297 -12.75 9.46 -14.83
N LEU A 298 -11.62 9.03 -14.27
CA LEU A 298 -11.53 8.48 -12.91
C LEU A 298 -12.05 9.47 -11.86
N HIS A 299 -11.79 10.77 -12.01
CA HIS A 299 -12.30 11.78 -11.10
C HIS A 299 -13.84 11.84 -11.13
N GLN A 300 -14.44 11.84 -12.33
CA GLN A 300 -15.91 11.80 -12.48
C GLN A 300 -16.53 10.53 -11.88
N VAL A 301 -15.92 9.36 -12.16
CA VAL A 301 -16.38 8.09 -11.57
C VAL A 301 -16.27 8.13 -10.05
N SER A 302 -15.16 8.65 -9.52
CA SER A 302 -14.92 8.75 -8.08
C SER A 302 -15.92 9.66 -7.40
N GLU A 303 -16.22 10.82 -7.97
CA GLU A 303 -17.21 11.76 -7.43
C GLU A 303 -18.61 11.13 -7.36
N HIS A 304 -19.04 10.47 -8.44
CA HIS A 304 -20.34 9.78 -8.47
C HIS A 304 -20.42 8.67 -7.41
N VAL A 305 -19.39 7.80 -7.36
CA VAL A 305 -19.32 6.69 -6.40
C VAL A 305 -19.29 7.22 -4.96
N GLN A 306 -18.46 8.23 -4.65
CA GLN A 306 -18.43 8.85 -3.33
C GLN A 306 -19.82 9.36 -2.90
N GLY A 307 -20.53 10.06 -3.79
CA GLY A 307 -21.86 10.59 -3.49
C GLY A 307 -22.86 9.50 -3.12
N LYS A 308 -22.89 8.40 -3.89
CA LYS A 308 -23.78 7.24 -3.63
C LYS A 308 -23.42 6.53 -2.33
N LEU A 309 -22.14 6.31 -2.09
CA LEU A 309 -21.67 5.69 -0.85
C LEU A 309 -22.01 6.53 0.38
N ARG A 310 -21.76 7.85 0.34
CA ARG A 310 -22.11 8.78 1.44
C ARG A 310 -23.60 8.74 1.74
N ALA A 311 -24.45 8.82 0.73
CA ALA A 311 -25.91 8.75 0.91
C ALA A 311 -26.33 7.45 1.62
N ALA A 312 -25.78 6.31 1.20
CA ALA A 312 -26.08 5.01 1.81
C ALA A 312 -25.56 4.91 3.26
N PHE A 313 -24.40 5.49 3.58
CA PHE A 313 -23.88 5.53 4.95
C PHE A 313 -24.64 6.51 5.85
N VAL A 314 -25.15 7.62 5.33
CA VAL A 314 -26.03 8.53 6.10
C VAL A 314 -27.36 7.85 6.43
N GLU A 315 -27.89 7.05 5.51
CA GLU A 315 -29.12 6.28 5.74
C GLU A 315 -28.93 5.16 6.78
N THR A 316 -27.85 4.39 6.67
CA THR A 316 -27.59 3.21 7.52
C THR A 316 -26.90 3.53 8.85
N HIS A 317 -26.00 4.52 8.87
CA HIS A 317 -25.13 4.90 9.98
C HIS A 317 -25.16 6.42 10.27
N GLY A 318 -26.34 7.03 10.11
CA GLY A 318 -26.49 8.49 10.17
C GLY A 318 -26.09 9.12 11.51
N VAL A 319 -26.17 8.40 12.63
CA VAL A 319 -25.73 8.93 13.94
C VAL A 319 -24.21 9.11 13.97
N GLU A 320 -23.47 8.08 13.55
CA GLU A 320 -22.01 8.12 13.49
C GLU A 320 -21.51 9.16 12.48
N MET A 321 -22.17 9.28 11.32
CA MET A 321 -21.87 10.30 10.32
C MET A 321 -22.08 11.71 10.88
N ARG A 322 -23.24 11.99 11.52
CA ARG A 322 -23.49 13.29 12.17
C ARG A 322 -22.49 13.60 13.27
N LEU A 323 -22.08 12.60 14.05
CA LEU A 323 -21.11 12.77 15.12
C LEU A 323 -19.71 13.08 14.59
N ALA A 324 -19.27 12.44 13.50
CA ALA A 324 -18.00 12.77 12.85
C ALA A 324 -18.01 14.20 12.29
N HIS A 325 -19.09 14.57 11.60
CA HIS A 325 -19.26 15.92 11.10
C HIS A 325 -19.24 16.97 12.23
N ALA A 326 -19.97 16.72 13.34
CA ALA A 326 -19.98 17.61 14.49
C ALA A 326 -18.60 17.72 15.18
N ARG A 327 -17.84 16.62 15.24
CA ARG A 327 -16.45 16.64 15.76
C ARG A 327 -15.55 17.49 14.90
N LEU A 328 -15.66 17.36 13.58
CA LEU A 328 -14.85 18.14 12.66
C LEU A 328 -15.19 19.64 12.75
N GLN A 329 -16.48 19.99 12.75
CA GLN A 329 -16.92 21.36 12.99
C GLN A 329 -16.40 21.92 14.32
N LYS A 330 -16.40 21.10 15.37
CA LYS A 330 -15.83 21.48 16.67
C LYS A 330 -14.32 21.71 16.58
N THR A 331 -13.56 20.86 15.89
CA THR A 331 -12.12 21.03 15.67
C THR A 331 -11.82 22.33 14.93
N ILE A 332 -12.61 22.66 13.90
CA ILE A 332 -12.51 23.92 13.16
C ILE A 332 -12.75 25.11 14.10
N HIS A 333 -13.81 25.06 14.93
CA HIS A 333 -14.11 26.11 15.92
C HIS A 333 -13.03 26.25 16.99
N GLU A 334 -12.48 25.14 17.49
CA GLU A 334 -11.39 25.16 18.47
C GLU A 334 -10.11 25.79 17.88
N ARG A 335 -9.77 25.46 16.63
CA ARG A 335 -8.66 26.11 15.91
C ARG A 335 -8.90 27.61 15.74
N LEU A 336 -10.10 28.02 15.33
CA LEU A 336 -10.47 29.44 15.24
C LEU A 336 -10.41 30.17 16.58
N ALA A 337 -10.83 29.51 17.67
CA ALA A 337 -10.75 30.08 19.02
C ALA A 337 -9.30 30.21 19.51
N GLY A 338 -8.42 29.26 19.15
CA GLY A 338 -6.99 29.29 19.47
C GLY A 338 -6.18 30.36 18.72
N MET A 339 -6.74 30.95 17.65
CA MET A 339 -6.08 32.03 16.91
C MET A 339 -6.05 33.36 17.70
N PRO A 340 -5.00 34.17 17.53
CA PRO A 340 -4.95 35.54 18.03
C PRO A 340 -6.16 36.36 17.56
N GLU A 341 -6.67 37.25 18.42
CA GLU A 341 -7.91 38.00 18.21
C GLU A 341 -7.97 38.75 16.86
N PHE A 342 -6.86 39.34 16.42
CA PHE A 342 -6.72 40.04 15.14
C PHE A 342 -6.75 39.11 13.89
N LYS A 343 -6.55 37.79 14.05
CA LYS A 343 -6.66 36.79 12.97
C LYS A 343 -8.06 36.17 12.90
N ARG A 344 -8.78 36.13 14.02
CA ARG A 344 -10.05 35.42 14.19
C ARG A 344 -11.18 35.99 13.31
N GLU A 345 -11.34 37.31 13.27
CA GLU A 345 -12.39 37.95 12.43
C GLU A 345 -12.18 37.79 10.93
N TYR A 346 -10.92 37.65 10.49
CA TYR A 346 -10.61 37.40 9.09
C TYR A 346 -10.80 35.94 8.73
N ALA A 347 -10.30 35.02 9.56
CA ALA A 347 -10.51 33.59 9.38
C ALA A 347 -12.02 33.26 9.36
N ASP A 348 -12.81 33.85 10.26
CA ASP A 348 -14.26 33.68 10.29
C ASP A 348 -14.92 34.19 9.00
N ARG A 349 -14.51 35.36 8.49
CA ARG A 349 -15.03 35.91 7.22
C ARG A 349 -14.59 35.11 5.98
N ALA A 350 -13.34 34.67 5.93
CA ALA A 350 -12.81 33.88 4.81
C ALA A 350 -13.47 32.50 4.76
N ILE A 351 -13.60 31.84 5.91
CA ILE A 351 -14.30 30.56 6.04
C ILE A 351 -15.79 30.75 5.71
N LYS A 352 -16.46 31.79 6.22
CA LYS A 352 -17.86 32.09 5.84
C LYS A 352 -18.03 32.29 4.34
N ARG A 353 -17.18 33.07 3.68
CA ARG A 353 -17.26 33.27 2.22
C ARG A 353 -17.05 31.98 1.44
N ILE A 354 -16.18 31.09 1.93
CA ILE A 354 -15.94 29.78 1.30
C ILE A 354 -17.13 28.86 1.52
N LEU A 355 -17.66 28.80 2.74
CA LEU A 355 -18.88 28.08 3.04
C LEU A 355 -20.08 28.62 2.26
N GLU A 356 -20.15 29.93 1.99
CA GLU A 356 -21.19 30.56 1.16
C GLU A 356 -20.97 30.30 -0.35
N LYS A 357 -19.73 30.38 -0.84
CA LYS A 357 -19.38 30.17 -2.25
C LYS A 357 -19.53 28.72 -2.67
N TYR A 358 -19.25 27.79 -1.75
CA TYR A 358 -19.35 26.35 -1.95
C TYR A 358 -20.51 25.76 -1.15
N TYR A 359 -21.56 26.55 -0.90
CA TYR A 359 -22.71 26.14 -0.10
C TYR A 359 -23.41 24.88 -0.65
N ASP A 360 -23.38 24.71 -1.98
CA ASP A 360 -23.96 23.55 -2.67
C ASP A 360 -23.00 22.37 -2.82
N GLU A 361 -21.73 22.50 -2.40
CA GLU A 361 -20.74 21.42 -2.47
C GLU A 361 -20.77 20.53 -1.22
N ALA A 362 -20.33 19.28 -1.38
CA ALA A 362 -20.18 18.38 -0.25
C ALA A 362 -19.15 18.93 0.77
N PRO A 363 -19.44 18.86 2.09
CA PRO A 363 -18.53 19.36 3.13
C PRO A 363 -17.08 18.84 2.98
N SER A 364 -16.92 17.60 2.55
CA SER A 364 -15.63 16.95 2.30
C SER A 364 -14.76 17.63 1.23
N LYS A 365 -15.33 18.43 0.32
CA LYS A 365 -14.56 19.24 -0.65
C LYS A 365 -14.17 20.60 -0.10
N VAL A 366 -15.00 21.15 0.77
CA VAL A 366 -14.82 22.48 1.36
C VAL A 366 -13.85 22.43 2.54
N GLU A 367 -13.84 21.33 3.28
CA GLU A 367 -13.01 21.09 4.45
C GLU A 367 -11.49 21.17 4.19
N PRO A 368 -10.92 20.51 3.16
CA PRO A 368 -9.49 20.64 2.85
C PRO A 368 -9.10 22.09 2.53
N ILE A 369 -9.97 22.84 1.83
CA ILE A 369 -9.75 24.25 1.50
C ILE A 369 -9.74 25.09 2.77
N VAL A 370 -10.72 24.88 3.66
CA VAL A 370 -10.78 25.54 4.97
C VAL A 370 -9.55 25.19 5.81
N PHE A 371 -9.09 23.94 5.80
CA PHE A 371 -7.93 23.49 6.56
C PHE A 371 -6.63 24.07 6.02
N VAL A 372 -6.43 24.09 4.70
CA VAL A 372 -5.30 24.74 4.04
C VAL A 372 -5.28 26.24 4.33
N ILE A 373 -6.45 26.89 4.38
CA ILE A 373 -6.54 28.31 4.73
C ILE A 373 -6.24 28.55 6.21
N LEU A 374 -6.79 27.72 7.10
CA LEU A 374 -6.45 27.78 8.52
C LEU A 374 -4.95 27.59 8.72
N GLU A 375 -4.35 26.61 8.05
CA GLU A 375 -2.92 26.32 8.09
C GLU A 375 -2.08 27.46 7.47
N ALA A 376 -2.55 28.05 6.36
CA ALA A 376 -1.92 29.20 5.73
C ALA A 376 -2.07 30.50 6.52
N LEU A 377 -3.11 30.63 7.37
CA LEU A 377 -3.32 31.76 8.29
C LEU A 377 -2.57 31.59 9.62
N GLU A 378 -2.35 30.34 10.01
CA GLU A 378 -1.44 29.95 11.09
C GLU A 378 0.01 30.26 10.72
N ARG A 379 0.38 30.11 9.44
CA ARG A 379 1.65 30.59 8.87
C ARG A 379 1.56 32.09 8.60
N SER A 380 2.48 32.90 9.12
CA SER A 380 2.23 34.30 9.45
C SER A 380 2.11 35.32 8.29
N ASP A 381 2.54 35.03 7.05
CA ASP A 381 3.10 36.12 6.22
C ASP A 381 2.53 36.31 4.80
N TYR A 382 1.50 35.55 4.37
CA TYR A 382 0.94 35.65 3.00
C TYR A 382 -0.37 36.45 2.87
N ARG A 383 -0.92 36.98 3.97
CA ARG A 383 -2.31 37.48 4.02
C ARG A 383 -2.52 38.86 3.36
N ILE A 384 -1.60 39.79 3.56
CA ILE A 384 -1.80 41.22 3.23
C ILE A 384 -1.79 41.48 1.71
N LEU A 385 -1.06 40.65 0.95
CA LEU A 385 -0.87 40.79 -0.49
C LEU A 385 -2.03 40.26 -1.33
N LEU A 386 -2.66 39.17 -0.86
CA LEU A 386 -3.83 38.60 -1.53
C LEU A 386 -5.08 39.49 -1.37
N GLU A 387 -5.14 40.30 -0.30
CA GLU A 387 -6.21 41.29 -0.09
C GLU A 387 -6.11 42.48 -1.06
N HIS A 388 -4.94 43.10 -1.24
CA HIS A 388 -4.83 44.33 -2.05
C HIS A 388 -4.79 44.10 -3.57
N VAL A 389 -4.27 42.96 -4.04
CA VAL A 389 -4.30 42.60 -5.48
C VAL A 389 -5.72 42.27 -5.93
N ALA A 390 -6.53 41.68 -5.04
CA ALA A 390 -7.94 41.37 -5.32
C ALA A 390 -8.85 42.62 -5.32
N GLU A 391 -8.47 43.68 -4.60
CA GLU A 391 -9.27 44.90 -4.44
C GLU A 391 -8.86 46.07 -5.37
N ALA A 392 -7.71 46.00 -6.05
CA ALA A 392 -7.21 47.08 -6.90
C ALA A 392 -8.01 47.25 -8.22
N LYS A 393 -8.74 48.36 -8.35
CA LYS A 393 -9.28 48.83 -9.65
C LYS A 393 -8.20 49.59 -10.44
N ARG A 394 -8.24 49.46 -11.78
CA ARG A 394 -7.28 49.91 -12.83
C ARG A 394 -6.65 51.33 -12.76
N ARG A 395 -6.86 52.17 -11.73
CA ARG A 395 -6.36 53.56 -11.70
C ARG A 395 -5.47 53.96 -10.52
N ASP A 396 -5.30 53.16 -9.46
CA ASP A 396 -4.39 53.53 -8.36
C ASP A 396 -3.02 52.87 -8.50
N ILE A 397 -2.21 53.44 -9.40
CA ILE A 397 -0.79 53.10 -9.54
C ILE A 397 -0.03 53.39 -8.24
N SER A 398 -0.46 54.38 -7.45
CA SER A 398 0.15 54.68 -6.14
C SER A 398 -0.09 53.58 -5.12
N ALA A 399 -1.32 53.04 -5.03
CA ALA A 399 -1.63 51.94 -4.12
C ALA A 399 -0.90 50.64 -4.49
N VAL A 400 -0.69 50.41 -5.79
CA VAL A 400 0.13 49.29 -6.28
C VAL A 400 1.61 49.50 -5.95
N VAL A 401 2.15 50.72 -6.04
CA VAL A 401 3.54 51.06 -5.69
C VAL A 401 3.78 50.96 -4.18
N ASP A 402 2.83 51.41 -3.36
CA ASP A 402 2.88 51.29 -1.90
C ASP A 402 2.75 49.82 -1.47
N SER A 403 1.87 49.04 -2.12
CA SER A 403 1.75 47.59 -1.91
C SER A 403 2.97 46.81 -2.39
N LEU A 404 3.66 47.25 -3.45
CA LEU A 404 4.93 46.68 -3.90
C LEU A 404 6.08 47.03 -2.94
N SER A 405 6.01 48.17 -2.26
CA SER A 405 6.94 48.57 -1.22
C SER A 405 6.70 47.80 0.09
N GLU A 406 5.43 47.53 0.44
CA GLU A 406 5.06 46.63 1.55
C GLU A 406 5.37 45.16 1.23
N PHE A 407 5.20 44.70 -0.02
CA PHE A 407 5.71 43.42 -0.51
C PHE A 407 7.22 43.35 -0.31
N GLY A 408 7.94 44.40 -0.74
CA GLY A 408 9.38 44.52 -0.51
C GLY A 408 9.73 44.41 0.97
N LEU A 409 8.99 45.05 1.87
CA LEU A 409 9.22 44.96 3.32
C LEU A 409 8.92 43.57 3.90
N ALA A 410 7.84 42.91 3.46
CA ALA A 410 7.46 41.56 3.93
C ALA A 410 8.40 40.48 3.38
N ASP A 411 8.75 40.54 2.10
CA ASP A 411 9.75 39.68 1.48
C ASP A 411 11.13 39.92 2.11
N MET A 412 11.47 41.16 2.42
CA MET A 412 12.70 41.48 3.16
C MET A 412 12.66 40.96 4.60
N ALA A 413 11.52 41.02 5.30
CA ALA A 413 11.38 40.44 6.63
C ALA A 413 11.55 38.91 6.58
N PHE A 414 10.96 38.26 5.58
CA PHE A 414 11.15 36.83 5.32
C PHE A 414 12.61 36.49 4.98
N LEU A 415 13.27 37.26 4.13
CA LEU A 415 14.69 37.09 3.81
C LEU A 415 15.57 37.30 5.05
N VAL A 416 15.22 38.24 5.93
CA VAL A 416 15.92 38.49 7.20
C VAL A 416 15.72 37.33 8.19
N GLU A 417 14.51 36.81 8.30
CA GLU A 417 14.21 35.66 9.16
C GLU A 417 14.90 34.39 8.64
N GLN A 418 14.80 34.12 7.35
CA GLN A 418 15.48 33.00 6.69
C GLN A 418 17.01 33.13 6.83
N ALA A 419 17.56 34.33 6.63
CA ALA A 419 18.97 34.60 6.85
C ALA A 419 19.39 34.38 8.31
N SER A 420 18.55 34.76 9.27
CA SER A 420 18.80 34.56 10.70
C SER A 420 18.79 33.08 11.08
N ALA A 421 17.80 32.32 10.60
CA ALA A 421 17.72 30.87 10.79
C ALA A 421 18.91 30.14 10.15
N ARG A 422 19.29 30.52 8.92
CA ARG A 422 20.48 29.98 8.24
C ARG A 422 21.77 30.33 8.98
N SER A 423 21.89 31.55 9.51
CA SER A 423 23.06 31.95 10.32
C SER A 423 23.16 31.12 11.59
N ALA A 424 22.05 30.92 12.32
CA ALA A 424 22.02 30.08 13.51
C ALA A 424 22.37 28.61 13.20
N TYR A 425 21.95 28.11 12.03
CA TYR A 425 22.32 26.78 11.56
C TYR A 425 23.82 26.67 11.25
N LEU A 426 24.42 27.67 10.62
CA LEU A 426 25.87 27.72 10.39
C LEU A 426 26.65 27.74 11.72
N ASP A 427 26.17 28.47 12.73
CA ASP A 427 26.79 28.46 14.06
C ASP A 427 26.80 27.04 14.66
N GLN A 428 25.72 26.27 14.48
CA GLN A 428 25.66 24.87 14.91
C GLN A 428 26.61 23.96 14.11
N LEU A 429 26.72 24.16 12.80
CA LEU A 429 27.65 23.40 11.95
C LEU A 429 29.11 23.69 12.29
N GLU A 430 29.45 24.95 12.59
CA GLU A 430 30.78 25.34 13.04
C GLU A 430 31.13 24.67 14.37
N MET A 431 30.20 24.61 15.33
CA MET A 431 30.38 23.87 16.59
C MET A 431 30.59 22.37 16.35
N LEU A 432 29.84 21.76 15.43
CA LEU A 432 30.01 20.37 15.05
C LEU A 432 31.38 20.13 14.40
N ALA A 433 31.82 21.01 13.50
CA ALA A 433 33.12 20.89 12.84
C ALA A 433 34.30 21.11 13.81
N ALA A 434 34.14 21.96 14.83
CA ALA A 434 35.15 22.18 15.87
C ALA A 434 35.27 21.01 16.87
N THR A 435 34.25 20.14 16.95
CA THR A 435 34.24 18.99 17.84
C THR A 435 35.11 17.85 17.27
N THR A 436 36.19 17.49 17.96
CA THR A 436 37.23 16.57 17.45
C THR A 436 36.74 15.18 17.05
N ASN A 437 35.66 14.71 17.68
CA ASN A 437 35.10 13.38 17.49
C ASN A 437 33.92 13.34 16.52
N THR A 438 33.59 14.46 15.87
CA THR A 438 32.51 14.50 14.88
C THR A 438 32.79 13.54 13.74
N LEU A 439 31.83 12.66 13.47
CA LEU A 439 31.92 11.68 12.41
C LEU A 439 31.56 12.30 11.06
N GLU A 440 32.11 11.71 10.00
CA GLU A 440 31.82 12.07 8.61
C GLU A 440 30.32 11.95 8.32
N ALA A 441 29.71 10.84 8.74
CA ALA A 441 28.27 10.60 8.59
C ALA A 441 27.40 11.68 9.27
N THR A 442 27.88 12.26 10.38
CA THR A 442 27.17 13.36 11.08
C THR A 442 27.22 14.63 10.24
N MET A 443 28.39 14.99 9.70
CA MET A 443 28.54 16.15 8.82
C MET A 443 27.78 15.98 7.50
N HIS A 444 27.89 14.81 6.89
CA HIS A 444 27.17 14.45 5.67
C HIS A 444 25.66 14.66 5.89
N ARG A 445 25.07 14.05 6.92
CA ARG A 445 23.63 14.17 7.19
C ARG A 445 23.18 15.62 7.44
N ALA A 446 24.03 16.43 8.07
CA ALA A 446 23.74 17.83 8.33
C ALA A 446 23.79 18.69 7.05
N ILE A 447 24.62 18.35 6.08
CA ILE A 447 24.73 19.13 4.82
C ILE A 447 23.75 18.63 3.75
N GLU A 448 23.47 17.32 3.69
CA GLU A 448 22.54 16.70 2.74
C GLU A 448 21.15 17.36 2.72
N ASN A 449 20.63 17.71 3.90
CA ASN A 449 19.33 18.37 4.06
C ASN A 449 19.42 19.90 4.02
N SER A 450 20.59 20.46 3.72
CA SER A 450 20.88 21.89 3.74
C SER A 450 21.85 22.29 2.62
N LEU A 451 21.57 21.84 1.40
CA LEU A 451 22.41 22.08 0.21
C LEU A 451 22.61 23.56 -0.13
N TRP A 452 21.75 24.45 0.38
CA TRP A 452 21.89 25.91 0.25
C TRP A 452 23.24 26.44 0.79
N ILE A 453 23.93 25.66 1.64
CA ILE A 453 25.28 25.96 2.14
C ILE A 453 26.34 25.90 1.02
N LEU A 454 26.10 25.07 0.00
CA LEU A 454 27.01 24.87 -1.13
C LEU A 454 26.73 25.84 -2.27
N GLY A 455 25.50 26.33 -2.38
CA GLY A 455 25.05 27.28 -3.38
C GLY A 455 23.54 27.13 -3.66
N PRO A 456 22.87 28.18 -4.20
CA PRO A 456 21.46 28.12 -4.58
C PRO A 456 21.19 27.24 -5.82
N GLU A 457 22.22 26.93 -6.61
CA GLU A 457 22.11 26.21 -7.89
C GLU A 457 22.07 24.68 -7.77
N TYR A 458 22.16 24.11 -6.57
CA TYR A 458 22.30 22.65 -6.40
C TYR A 458 21.03 21.96 -5.90
N SER A 459 20.65 20.88 -6.59
CA SER A 459 19.57 19.97 -6.18
C SER A 459 20.10 18.56 -5.90
N LEU A 460 19.50 17.81 -4.96
CA LEU A 460 19.98 16.47 -4.60
C LEU A 460 19.58 15.44 -5.68
N PHE A 461 20.56 14.81 -6.33
CA PHE A 461 20.31 13.70 -7.28
C PHE A 461 20.37 12.35 -6.57
N SER A 462 21.44 12.09 -5.82
CA SER A 462 21.55 10.91 -4.98
C SER A 462 22.54 11.11 -3.83
N SER A 463 22.36 10.34 -2.75
CA SER A 463 23.20 10.38 -1.55
C SER A 463 23.51 8.98 -1.07
N ASN A 464 24.77 8.69 -0.79
CA ASN A 464 25.28 7.45 -0.20
C ASN A 464 24.76 6.15 -0.89
N LYS A 465 24.50 6.22 -2.19
CA LYS A 465 24.12 5.08 -3.05
C LYS A 465 25.33 4.55 -3.81
N THR A 466 25.32 3.27 -4.16
CA THR A 466 26.41 2.69 -4.96
C THR A 466 26.40 3.23 -6.38
N LEU A 467 27.57 3.44 -6.99
CA LEU A 467 27.65 3.90 -8.40
C LEU A 467 26.85 2.98 -9.34
N GLN A 468 26.85 1.67 -9.09
CA GLN A 468 26.02 0.73 -9.84
C GLN A 468 24.53 1.08 -9.79
N ARG A 469 23.98 1.28 -8.59
CA ARG A 469 22.56 1.64 -8.43
C ARG A 469 22.25 3.03 -8.97
N GLN A 470 23.20 3.95 -8.88
CA GLN A 470 23.02 5.28 -9.45
C GLN A 470 22.86 5.21 -10.98
N VAL A 471 23.65 4.35 -11.64
CA VAL A 471 23.54 4.15 -13.10
C VAL A 471 22.29 3.32 -13.46
N GLU A 472 22.06 2.20 -12.78
CA GLU A 472 20.96 1.27 -13.11
C GLU A 472 19.57 1.84 -12.74
N ASP A 473 19.40 2.38 -11.53
CA ASP A 473 18.08 2.82 -11.05
C ASP A 473 17.67 4.17 -11.67
N TYR A 474 18.63 5.07 -11.97
CA TYR A 474 18.33 6.45 -12.34
C TYR A 474 18.67 6.82 -13.79
N LEU A 475 19.70 6.22 -14.38
CA LEU A 475 20.02 6.44 -15.79
C LEU A 475 19.42 5.36 -16.70
N GLY A 476 18.93 4.25 -16.12
CA GLY A 476 18.40 3.12 -16.88
C GLY A 476 19.46 2.39 -17.71
N ASP A 477 20.74 2.61 -17.40
CA ASP A 477 21.88 2.03 -18.13
C ASP A 477 22.55 0.92 -17.32
N ARG A 478 23.32 0.06 -17.99
CA ARG A 478 24.07 -1.01 -17.34
C ARG A 478 25.40 -0.47 -16.84
N TYR A 479 25.68 -0.61 -15.55
CA TYR A 479 26.95 -0.18 -14.99
C TYR A 479 28.15 -0.94 -15.59
N ILE A 480 29.16 -0.19 -16.05
CA ILE A 480 30.44 -0.67 -16.56
C ILE A 480 31.56 0.16 -15.90
N GLY A 481 32.32 -0.44 -14.99
CA GLY A 481 33.36 0.23 -14.20
C GLY A 481 33.92 -0.65 -13.08
N GLU A 482 34.98 -0.19 -12.42
CA GLU A 482 35.66 -0.94 -11.34
C GLU A 482 35.13 -0.55 -9.94
N PHE A 483 34.41 0.57 -9.84
CA PHE A 483 33.92 1.14 -8.58
C PHE A 483 32.44 0.80 -8.27
N ALA A 484 31.90 -0.30 -8.83
CA ALA A 484 30.47 -0.67 -8.74
C ALA A 484 29.87 -0.58 -7.32
N SER A 485 30.61 -1.07 -6.32
CA SER A 485 30.20 -1.16 -4.92
C SER A 485 30.49 0.10 -4.10
N LYS A 486 31.20 1.07 -4.69
CA LYS A 486 31.63 2.29 -4.01
C LYS A 486 30.53 3.33 -4.04
N ARG A 487 30.52 4.18 -3.02
CA ARG A 487 29.44 5.12 -2.72
C ARG A 487 30.06 6.51 -2.57
N PRO A 488 29.95 7.40 -3.56
CA PRO A 488 30.20 8.81 -3.28
C PRO A 488 29.20 9.28 -2.22
N ASP A 489 29.62 10.25 -1.39
CA ASP A 489 28.76 10.79 -0.34
C ASP A 489 27.54 11.49 -0.95
N LEU A 490 27.76 12.50 -1.77
CA LEU A 490 26.69 13.17 -2.51
C LEU A 490 27.00 13.22 -4.01
N LEU A 491 25.96 13.03 -4.80
CA LEU A 491 25.93 13.39 -6.21
C LEU A 491 24.72 14.31 -6.38
N LEU A 492 24.97 15.56 -6.79
CA LEU A 492 23.95 16.59 -6.95
C LEU A 492 23.63 16.76 -8.44
N SER A 493 22.35 16.91 -8.76
CA SER A 493 21.87 17.13 -10.12
C SER A 493 21.93 18.59 -10.45
N GLU A 494 22.39 18.84 -11.67
CA GLU A 494 22.08 19.96 -12.53
C GLU A 494 22.15 21.32 -11.85
N ASP A 495 23.31 21.95 -11.96
CA ASP A 495 23.36 23.42 -11.89
C ASP A 495 22.65 24.04 -13.11
N LEU A 496 22.49 25.36 -13.13
CA LEU A 496 21.84 26.09 -14.24
C LEU A 496 22.50 25.86 -15.62
N HIS A 497 23.67 25.22 -15.66
CA HIS A 497 24.43 24.91 -16.88
C HIS A 497 24.35 23.42 -17.27
N GLY A 498 23.57 22.62 -16.56
CA GLY A 498 23.41 21.21 -16.90
C GLY A 498 24.50 20.30 -16.32
N GLU A 499 25.33 20.78 -15.39
CA GLU A 499 26.50 20.05 -14.89
C GLU A 499 26.19 19.26 -13.60
N TYR A 500 26.85 18.12 -13.42
CA TYR A 500 26.76 17.35 -12.17
C TYR A 500 27.82 17.81 -11.17
N LEU A 501 27.49 17.75 -9.87
CA LEU A 501 28.46 17.98 -8.80
C LEU A 501 28.58 16.72 -7.93
N LEU A 502 29.76 16.12 -7.91
CA LEU A 502 30.12 15.01 -7.04
C LEU A 502 30.86 15.55 -5.82
N ILE A 503 30.40 15.19 -4.63
CA ILE A 503 31.00 15.64 -3.37
C ILE A 503 31.47 14.44 -2.56
N GLU A 504 32.71 14.50 -2.10
CA GLU A 504 33.29 13.57 -1.15
C GLU A 504 33.58 14.31 0.17
N PHE A 505 32.96 13.87 1.26
CA PHE A 505 33.25 14.41 2.58
C PHE A 505 34.34 13.58 3.27
N LYS A 506 35.12 14.26 4.09
CA LYS A 506 35.93 13.65 5.14
C LYS A 506 35.52 14.20 6.49
N ARG A 507 35.97 13.55 7.55
CA ARG A 507 35.72 14.03 8.93
C ARG A 507 36.28 15.44 9.15
N PRO A 508 35.66 16.29 9.98
CA PRO A 508 36.18 17.63 10.29
C PRO A 508 37.61 17.66 10.85
N SER A 509 38.05 16.59 11.52
CA SER A 509 39.43 16.48 12.03
C SER A 509 40.43 15.93 11.01
N HIS A 510 39.96 15.44 9.86
CA HIS A 510 40.79 14.82 8.83
C HIS A 510 41.52 15.87 7.99
N ALA A 511 42.81 15.62 7.76
CA ALA A 511 43.60 16.35 6.79
C ALA A 511 43.42 15.69 5.42
N LEU A 512 42.89 16.40 4.44
CA LEU A 512 42.75 15.93 3.06
C LEU A 512 44.14 15.57 2.51
N LYS A 513 44.27 14.38 1.93
CA LYS A 513 45.49 13.77 1.38
C LYS A 513 45.37 13.49 -0.10
N TYR A 514 46.49 13.12 -0.76
CA TYR A 514 46.48 12.71 -2.16
C TYR A 514 45.52 11.55 -2.45
N VAL A 515 45.40 10.60 -1.51
CA VAL A 515 44.48 9.45 -1.64
C VAL A 515 43.00 9.86 -1.68
N ASP A 516 42.63 10.93 -0.96
CA ASP A 516 41.25 11.43 -0.96
C ASP A 516 40.91 12.08 -2.31
N TYR A 517 41.89 12.78 -2.90
CA TYR A 517 41.80 13.29 -4.26
C TYR A 517 41.61 12.16 -5.29
N GLN A 518 42.45 11.13 -5.25
CA GLN A 518 42.34 9.98 -6.17
C GLN A 518 41.01 9.23 -6.02
N GLN A 519 40.48 9.12 -4.81
CA GLN A 519 39.19 8.49 -4.57
C GLN A 519 38.06 9.24 -5.28
N ALA A 520 37.99 10.57 -5.09
CA ALA A 520 36.93 11.39 -5.66
C ALA A 520 37.01 11.48 -7.20
N THR A 521 38.23 11.62 -7.76
CA THR A 521 38.40 11.60 -9.22
C THR A 521 38.14 10.22 -9.82
N GLY A 522 38.43 9.14 -9.09
CA GLY A 522 38.07 7.77 -9.45
C GLY A 522 36.55 7.60 -9.62
N TYR A 523 35.75 8.13 -8.68
CA TYR A 523 34.29 8.11 -8.80
C TYR A 523 33.79 8.85 -10.03
N ARG A 524 34.35 10.03 -10.31
CA ARG A 524 34.02 10.78 -11.53
C ARG A 524 34.33 9.98 -12.79
N HIS A 525 35.53 9.40 -12.92
CA HIS A 525 35.92 8.68 -14.13
C HIS A 525 35.01 7.49 -14.42
N ASP A 526 34.53 6.82 -13.38
CA ASP A 526 33.59 5.71 -13.55
C ASP A 526 32.18 6.18 -13.88
N PHE A 527 31.70 7.26 -13.23
CA PHE A 527 30.38 7.80 -13.52
C PHE A 527 30.30 8.48 -14.90
N ALA A 528 31.38 9.15 -15.34
CA ALA A 528 31.48 9.83 -16.64
C ALA A 528 31.33 8.91 -17.85
N LYS A 529 31.48 7.59 -17.69
CA LYS A 529 31.24 6.61 -18.75
C LYS A 529 29.76 6.49 -19.12
N HIS A 530 28.88 6.91 -18.21
CA HIS A 530 27.42 6.75 -18.30
C HIS A 530 26.69 8.06 -18.56
N VAL A 531 27.39 9.21 -18.54
CA VAL A 531 26.79 10.53 -18.72
C VAL A 531 27.61 11.39 -19.69
N SER A 532 26.92 12.14 -20.55
CA SER A 532 27.55 13.07 -21.50
C SER A 532 27.79 14.48 -20.92
N LYS A 533 27.26 14.74 -19.71
CA LYS A 533 27.35 16.04 -19.02
C LYS A 533 28.66 16.18 -18.23
N PRO A 534 29.20 17.40 -18.07
CA PRO A 534 30.38 17.64 -17.24
C PRO A 534 30.11 17.27 -15.78
N ILE A 535 31.12 16.73 -15.09
CA ILE A 535 31.06 16.41 -13.66
C ILE A 535 32.14 17.21 -12.92
N LYS A 536 31.70 18.16 -12.08
CA LYS A 536 32.53 18.84 -11.08
C LYS A 536 32.74 17.93 -9.88
N VAL A 537 33.93 17.95 -9.31
CA VAL A 537 34.28 17.20 -8.10
C VAL A 537 34.68 18.18 -7.01
N LEU A 538 34.06 18.04 -5.84
CA LEU A 538 34.35 18.84 -4.66
C LEU A 538 34.70 17.92 -3.49
N ILE A 539 35.88 18.11 -2.92
CA ILE A 539 36.36 17.35 -1.76
C ILE A 539 36.34 18.26 -0.55
N ILE A 540 35.68 17.85 0.54
CA ILE A 540 35.51 18.69 1.74
C ILE A 540 36.15 18.02 2.94
N GLY A 541 37.02 18.75 3.66
CA GLY A 541 37.69 18.24 4.86
C GLY A 541 38.04 19.32 5.88
N GLY A 542 38.76 18.95 6.94
CA GLY A 542 39.12 19.86 8.03
C GLY A 542 40.31 20.77 7.74
N LYS A 543 41.34 20.19 7.12
CA LYS A 543 42.60 20.84 6.75
C LYS A 543 43.20 20.15 5.53
N ARG A 544 44.24 20.73 4.93
CA ARG A 544 45.04 20.08 3.88
C ARG A 544 46.32 19.53 4.49
N SER A 545 46.70 18.30 4.15
CA SER A 545 48.02 17.78 4.47
C SER A 545 49.07 18.28 3.47
N GLU A 546 50.35 18.08 3.79
CA GLU A 546 51.46 18.45 2.89
C GLU A 546 51.45 17.65 1.58
N ASP A 547 50.90 16.43 1.59
CA ASP A 547 50.78 15.58 0.41
C ASP A 547 49.54 15.87 -0.45
N PHE A 548 48.66 16.80 -0.06
CA PHE A 548 47.52 17.16 -0.90
C PHE A 548 47.97 17.93 -2.15
N PRO A 549 47.51 17.56 -3.37
CA PRO A 549 47.97 18.21 -4.60
C PRO A 549 47.46 19.65 -4.67
N LEU A 550 48.39 20.60 -4.89
CA LEU A 550 48.07 22.04 -5.02
C LEU A 550 48.18 22.57 -6.46
N ALA A 551 48.85 21.82 -7.34
CA ALA A 551 49.05 22.17 -8.74
C ALA A 551 48.83 20.93 -9.62
N ASN A 552 48.54 21.14 -10.91
CA ASN A 552 48.26 20.08 -11.88
C ASN A 552 47.06 19.18 -11.51
N LEU A 553 46.03 19.76 -10.90
CA LEU A 553 44.77 19.08 -10.65
C LEU A 553 44.04 18.82 -11.98
N GLU A 554 43.31 17.72 -12.06
CA GLU A 554 42.40 17.47 -13.17
C GLU A 554 41.36 18.61 -13.27
N PRO A 555 40.90 18.97 -14.48
CA PRO A 555 39.93 20.04 -14.66
C PRO A 555 38.66 19.76 -13.85
N ASN A 556 38.01 20.81 -13.34
CA ASN A 556 36.77 20.74 -12.56
C ASN A 556 36.88 19.95 -11.24
N VAL A 557 38.08 19.79 -10.68
CA VAL A 557 38.27 19.24 -9.32
C VAL A 557 38.71 20.34 -8.38
N SER A 558 38.02 20.46 -7.25
CA SER A 558 38.32 21.44 -6.21
C SER A 558 38.26 20.81 -4.83
N ALA A 559 38.98 21.42 -3.88
CA ALA A 559 38.95 21.00 -2.48
C ALA A 559 38.72 22.19 -1.59
N MET A 560 37.75 22.08 -0.67
CA MET A 560 37.40 23.12 0.27
C MET A 560 37.54 22.61 1.71
N LEU A 561 37.85 23.53 2.63
CA LEU A 561 37.75 23.22 4.04
C LEU A 561 36.34 23.51 4.53
N PHE A 562 35.87 22.80 5.57
CA PHE A 562 34.57 23.11 6.19
C PHE A 562 34.45 24.59 6.59
N VAL A 563 35.54 25.18 7.11
CA VAL A 563 35.59 26.61 7.44
C VAL A 563 35.39 27.51 6.22
N ASP A 564 35.91 27.12 5.05
CA ASP A 564 35.77 27.89 3.82
C ASP A 564 34.35 27.79 3.27
N VAL A 565 33.74 26.61 3.36
CA VAL A 565 32.34 26.35 2.96
C VAL A 565 31.40 27.21 3.82
N PHE A 566 31.53 27.15 5.15
CA PHE A 566 30.68 27.92 6.06
C PHE A 566 30.91 29.42 5.92
N SER A 567 32.16 29.86 5.75
CA SER A 567 32.48 31.27 5.50
C SER A 567 31.87 31.77 4.20
N THR A 568 31.84 30.94 3.16
CA THR A 568 31.24 31.27 1.88
C THR A 568 29.72 31.36 1.98
N ALA A 569 29.07 30.38 2.63
CA ALA A 569 27.65 30.44 2.93
C ALA A 569 27.27 31.68 3.77
N ARG A 570 28.08 32.02 4.78
CA ARG A 570 27.86 33.21 5.62
C ARG A 570 28.02 34.50 4.82
N ARG A 571 29.03 34.58 3.94
CA ARG A 571 29.20 35.72 3.02
C ARG A 571 28.01 35.84 2.07
N GLN A 572 27.46 34.73 1.58
CA GLN A 572 26.28 34.74 0.74
C GLN A 572 25.04 35.26 1.49
N ILE A 573 24.80 34.79 2.71
CA ILE A 573 23.72 35.32 3.58
C ILE A 573 23.91 36.82 3.82
N GLN A 574 25.13 37.24 4.16
CA GLN A 574 25.43 38.66 4.37
C GLN A 574 25.28 39.50 3.10
N TRP A 575 25.63 38.95 1.94
CA TRP A 575 25.44 39.61 0.66
C TRP A 575 23.95 39.77 0.35
N GLN A 576 23.14 38.71 0.53
CA GLN A 576 21.68 38.77 0.41
C GLN A 576 21.06 39.85 1.32
N LEU A 577 21.60 40.04 2.52
CA LEU A 577 21.17 41.11 3.45
C LEU A 577 21.71 42.52 3.12
N ARG A 578 22.77 42.62 2.31
CA ARG A 578 23.45 43.88 1.93
C ARG A 578 23.03 44.44 0.57
N SER A 579 22.45 43.62 -0.32
CA SER A 579 21.91 44.01 -1.64
C SER A 579 20.66 44.90 -1.52
N ARG A 580 20.79 45.99 -0.79
CA ARG A 580 19.79 47.02 -0.55
C ARG A 580 19.87 48.03 -1.71
N PRO A 581 18.79 48.31 -2.45
CA PRO A 581 18.62 49.64 -3.02
C PRO A 581 18.51 50.63 -1.84
N ALA A 582 19.19 51.77 -1.94
CA ALA A 582 19.08 52.86 -0.96
C ALA A 582 17.68 53.45 -0.94
#